data_AF-A0A3C0G4J0-F1
#
_entry.id   AF-A0A3C0G4J0-F1
#
_cell.length_a   1.000
_cell.length_b   1.000
_cell.length_c   1.000
_cell.angle_alpha   90.00
_cell.angle_beta   90.00
_cell.angle_gamma   90.00
#
_symmetry.space_group_name_H-M   'P 1'
#
loop_
_entity.id
_entity.type
_entity.pdbx_description
1 polymer ?
#
loop_
_entity_poly.entity_id
_entity_poly.type
_entity_poly.pdbx_seq_one_letter_code
_entity_poly.pdbx_strand_id
1 'polypeptide(L)'
;MEITNEQTEETPRLTIADLGVAAWACSELYNYMLEGYEQEDYGELTKEQMEQAMTKLRSSFVKFDSLAEVLSPKEEPDESKD
;
A
#
# COMPACT_ATOMS: atom_id res chain seq x y z
N MET A 1 14.20 -5.46 -15.86
CA MET A 1 13.97 -4.87 -14.53
C MET A 1 15.06 -3.83 -14.36
N GLU A 2 14.74 -2.57 -14.61
CA GLU A 2 15.73 -1.48 -14.54
C GLU A 2 15.81 -0.94 -13.12
N ILE A 3 17.04 -0.72 -12.66
CA ILE A 3 17.42 -0.63 -11.25
C ILE A 3 17.89 0.81 -10.99
N THR A 4 17.09 1.63 -10.33
CA THR A 4 17.40 3.05 -10.04
C THR A 4 17.93 3.24 -8.62
N ASN A 5 19.24 3.00 -8.41
CA ASN A 5 20.11 3.71 -7.45
C ASN A 5 21.46 3.00 -7.29
N GLU A 6 22.53 3.79 -7.16
CA GLU A 6 23.94 3.36 -7.19
C GLU A 6 24.50 2.90 -5.82
N GLN A 7 23.66 2.68 -4.81
CA GLN A 7 24.07 2.13 -3.51
C GLN A 7 23.20 0.92 -3.16
N THR A 8 23.78 -0.27 -3.25
CA THR A 8 23.06 -1.55 -3.43
C THR A 8 23.22 -2.51 -2.25
N GLU A 9 24.11 -2.22 -1.29
CA GLU A 9 24.60 -3.27 -0.37
C GLU A 9 23.91 -3.35 1.01
N GLU A 10 23.19 -2.32 1.48
CA GLU A 10 22.69 -2.31 2.88
C GLU A 10 21.16 -2.34 3.04
N THR A 11 20.37 -2.18 1.99
CA THR A 11 18.89 -2.14 2.11
C THR A 11 18.23 -3.03 1.06
N PRO A 12 17.46 -4.07 1.47
CA PRO A 12 16.65 -4.86 0.54
C PRO A 12 15.71 -3.92 -0.24
N ARG A 13 15.80 -3.95 -1.57
CA ARG A 13 15.00 -3.09 -2.44
C ARG A 13 13.59 -3.65 -2.55
N LEU A 14 12.60 -2.89 -2.09
CA LEU A 14 11.20 -3.21 -2.28
C LEU A 14 10.85 -3.16 -3.77
N THR A 15 10.26 -4.24 -4.28
CA THR A 15 9.75 -4.30 -5.64
C THR A 15 8.32 -3.75 -5.71
N ILE A 16 7.85 -3.43 -6.92
CA ILE A 16 6.44 -3.06 -7.15
C ILE A 16 5.50 -4.18 -6.70
N ALA A 17 5.92 -5.45 -6.85
CA ALA A 17 5.14 -6.59 -6.38
C ALA A 17 5.02 -6.60 -4.85
N ASP A 18 6.10 -6.28 -4.12
CA ASP A 18 6.07 -6.19 -2.65
C ASP A 18 5.13 -5.07 -2.17
N LEU A 19 5.13 -3.93 -2.88
CA LEU A 19 4.22 -2.82 -2.59
C LEU A 19 2.76 -3.17 -2.89
N GLY A 20 2.50 -3.90 -3.98
CA GLY A 20 1.17 -4.41 -4.30
C GLY A 20 0.65 -5.38 -3.24
N VAL A 21 1.49 -6.29 -2.74
CA VAL A 21 1.14 -7.20 -1.64
C VAL A 21 0.87 -6.42 -0.35
N ALA A 22 1.68 -5.41 -0.03
CA ALA A 22 1.47 -4.57 1.15
C ALA A 22 0.15 -3.78 1.07
N ALA A 23 -0.18 -3.22 -0.10
CA ALA A 23 -1.44 -2.53 -0.33
C ALA A 23 -2.64 -3.48 -0.21
N TRP A 24 -2.55 -4.68 -0.81
CA TRP A 24 -3.59 -5.70 -0.70
C TRP A 24 -3.82 -6.15 0.76
N ALA A 25 -2.75 -6.45 1.50
CA ALA A 25 -2.85 -6.83 2.91
C ALA A 25 -3.48 -5.73 3.78
N CYS A 26 -3.17 -4.46 3.50
CA CYS A 26 -3.80 -3.32 4.18
C CYS A 26 -5.30 -3.23 3.87
N SER A 27 -5.72 -3.51 2.63
CA SER A 27 -7.13 -3.56 2.23
C SER A 27 -7.89 -4.69 2.93
N GLU A 28 -7.34 -5.90 2.95
CA GLU A 28 -7.99 -7.05 3.60
C GLU A 28 -8.18 -6.83 5.11
N LEU A 29 -7.13 -6.32 5.79
CA LEU A 29 -7.23 -6.01 7.21
C LEU A 29 -8.23 -4.87 7.48
N TYR A 30 -8.28 -3.85 6.62
CA TYR A 30 -9.28 -2.79 6.74
C TYR A 30 -10.71 -3.34 6.60
N ASN A 31 -10.95 -4.21 5.62
CA ASN A 31 -12.26 -4.82 5.40
C ASN A 31 -12.69 -5.69 6.58
N TYR A 32 -11.78 -6.49 7.12
CA TYR A 32 -12.02 -7.28 8.33
C TYR A 32 -12.39 -6.40 9.53
N MET A 33 -11.64 -5.30 9.75
CA MET A 33 -11.94 -4.38 10.86
C MET A 33 -13.24 -3.62 10.64
N LEU A 34 -13.60 -3.30 9.40
CA LEU A 34 -14.87 -2.66 9.07
C LEU A 34 -16.06 -3.59 9.36
N GLU A 35 -15.96 -4.87 9.01
CA GLU A 35 -17.00 -5.86 9.31
C GLU A 35 -17.22 -5.99 10.82
N GLY A 36 -16.14 -6.10 11.61
CA GLY A 36 -16.24 -6.10 13.07
C GLY A 36 -16.85 -4.81 13.62
N TYR A 37 -16.44 -3.66 13.10
CA TYR A 37 -16.98 -2.36 13.49
C TYR A 37 -18.49 -2.25 13.22
N GLU A 38 -18.98 -2.72 12.07
CA GLU A 38 -20.41 -2.73 11.71
C GLU A 38 -21.24 -3.66 12.59
N GLN A 39 -20.64 -4.73 13.09
CA GLN A 39 -21.27 -5.68 14.02
C GLN A 39 -21.14 -5.28 15.50
N GLU A 40 -20.52 -4.14 15.78
CA GLU A 40 -20.11 -3.71 17.13
C GLU A 40 -19.22 -4.74 17.86
N ASP A 41 -18.54 -5.60 17.09
CA ASP A 41 -17.55 -6.58 17.58
C ASP A 41 -16.14 -6.00 17.41
N TYR A 42 -15.66 -5.35 18.47
CA TYR A 42 -14.35 -4.70 18.49
C TYR A 42 -13.22 -5.63 18.96
N GLY A 43 -13.52 -6.89 19.31
CA GLY A 43 -12.57 -7.82 19.90
C GLY A 43 -11.94 -7.29 21.19
N GLU A 44 -10.62 -7.12 21.21
CA GLU A 44 -9.86 -6.58 22.36
C GLU A 44 -9.74 -5.04 22.35
N LEU A 45 -10.16 -4.38 21.26
CA LEU A 45 -10.03 -2.94 21.10
C LEU A 45 -11.28 -2.20 21.59
N THR A 46 -11.13 -0.94 21.97
CA THR A 46 -12.27 -0.03 22.05
C THR A 46 -12.69 0.42 20.65
N LYS A 47 -13.94 0.88 20.52
CA LYS A 47 -14.46 1.48 19.29
C LYS A 47 -13.53 2.57 18.72
N GLU A 48 -13.12 3.51 19.56
CA GLU A 48 -12.22 4.60 19.17
C GLU A 48 -10.84 4.08 18.70
N GLN A 49 -10.31 3.05 19.35
CA GLN A 49 -9.05 2.43 18.93
C GLN A 49 -9.16 1.74 17.58
N MET A 50 -10.29 1.08 17.32
CA MET A 50 -10.58 0.46 16.02
C MET A 50 -10.70 1.52 14.91
N GLU A 51 -11.43 2.62 15.15
CA GLU A 51 -11.55 3.74 14.21
C GLU A 51 -10.17 4.37 13.88
N GLN A 52 -9.33 4.56 14.89
CA GLN A 52 -7.97 5.06 14.72
C GLN A 52 -7.11 4.08 13.92
N ALA A 53 -7.22 2.78 14.18
CA ALA A 53 -6.50 1.75 13.45
C ALA A 53 -6.93 1.69 11.98
N MET A 54 -8.24 1.71 11.70
CA MET A 54 -8.79 1.79 10.35
C MET A 54 -8.31 3.04 9.60
N THR A 55 -8.27 4.20 10.28
CA THR A 55 -7.77 5.45 9.69
C THR A 55 -6.28 5.36 9.33
N LYS A 56 -5.47 4.73 10.18
CA LYS A 56 -4.06 4.47 9.90
C LYS A 56 -3.90 3.49 8.72
N LEU A 57 -4.68 2.42 8.67
CA LEU A 57 -4.64 1.45 7.58
C LEU A 57 -4.96 2.10 6.22
N ARG A 58 -6.00 2.92 6.17
CA ARG A 58 -6.34 3.68 4.97
C ARG A 58 -5.21 4.62 4.54
N SER A 59 -4.56 5.28 5.49
CA SER A 59 -3.43 6.17 5.20
C SER A 59 -2.21 5.40 4.68
N SER A 60 -1.95 4.21 5.21
CA SER A 60 -0.88 3.33 4.73
C SER A 60 -1.14 2.81 3.32
N PHE A 61 -2.38 2.41 3.02
CA PHE A 61 -2.80 1.99 1.68
C PHE A 61 -2.47 3.06 0.64
N VAL A 62 -2.93 4.30 0.86
CA VAL A 62 -2.68 5.42 -0.07
C VAL A 62 -1.18 5.64 -0.29
N LYS A 63 -0.36 5.51 0.76
CA LYS A 63 1.10 5.67 0.65
C LYS A 63 1.73 4.58 -0.20
N PHE A 64 1.33 3.32 0.00
CA PHE A 64 1.86 2.21 -0.81
C PHE A 64 1.43 2.31 -2.27
N ASP A 65 0.17 2.71 -2.51
CA ASP A 65 -0.35 2.95 -3.85
C ASP A 65 0.41 4.08 -4.58
N SER A 66 0.60 5.24 -3.92
CA SER A 66 1.40 6.33 -4.48
C SER A 66 2.87 5.94 -4.73
N LEU A 67 3.46 5.10 -3.88
CA LEU A 67 4.81 4.58 -4.11
C LEU A 67 4.86 3.65 -5.31
N ALA A 68 3.85 2.79 -5.49
CA ALA A 68 3.74 1.92 -6.64
C ALA A 68 3.55 2.71 -7.94
N GLU A 69 2.77 3.79 -7.92
CA GLU A 69 2.60 4.69 -9.07
C GLU A 69 3.92 5.37 -9.48
N VAL A 70 4.70 5.85 -8.50
CA VAL A 70 6.02 6.47 -8.76
C VAL A 70 7.03 5.48 -9.35
N LEU A 71 6.98 4.22 -8.92
CA LEU A 71 7.89 3.17 -9.38
C LEU A 71 7.44 2.51 -10.68
N SER A 72 6.18 2.69 -11.07
CA SER A 72 5.67 2.21 -12.35
C SER A 72 6.30 3.04 -13.47
N PRO A 73 6.92 2.40 -14.48
CA PRO A 73 7.49 3.13 -15.61
C PRO A 73 6.36 3.91 -16.29
N LYS A 74 6.50 5.23 -16.35
CA LYS A 74 5.64 6.06 -17.19
C LYS A 74 5.94 5.67 -18.64
N GLU A 75 4.94 5.20 -19.36
CA GLU A 75 5.06 5.09 -20.82
C GLU A 75 5.41 6.48 -21.35
N GLU A 76 6.64 6.66 -21.82
CA GLU A 76 6.97 7.83 -22.63
C GLU A 76 6.11 7.76 -23.90
N PRO A 77 5.42 8.83 -24.30
CA PRO A 77 4.67 8.83 -25.54
C PRO A 77 5.66 8.57 -26.68
N ASP A 78 5.41 7.48 -27.39
CA ASP A 78 6.17 7.04 -28.55
C ASP A 78 6.16 8.13 -29.64
N GLU A 79 7.21 8.96 -29.69
CA GLU A 79 7.50 9.92 -30.77
C GLU A 79 7.97 9.20 -32.06
N SER A 80 7.45 8.01 -32.36
CA SER A 80 7.72 7.31 -33.62
C SER A 80 6.45 6.98 -34.40
N LYS A 81 5.72 8.02 -34.82
CA LYS A 81 4.84 7.94 -36.00
C LYS A 81 4.95 9.20 -36.86
N ASP A 82 5.78 9.04 -37.90
CA ASP A 82 5.83 9.69 -39.23
C ASP A 82 5.72 11.22 -39.35
#